data_AF-A0A7C3BB06-F1
#
_entry.id   AF-A0A7C3BB06-F1
#
_cell.length_a   1.000
_cell.length_b   1.000
_cell.length_c   1.000
_cell.angle_alpha   90.00
_cell.angle_beta   90.00
_cell.angle_gamma   90.00
#
_symmetry.space_group_name_H-M   'P 1'
#
loop_
_entity.id
_entity.type
_entity.pdbx_description
1 polymer ?
#
loop_
_entity_poly.entity_id
_entity_poly.type
_entity_poly.pdbx_seq_one_letter_code
_entity_poly.pdbx_strand_id
1 'polypeptide(L)'
;MDIPLERIVAVCAALITFGIGYNALVEWLNQEVPDHGYTSFLVVGGVLVTLAGAALLIGWQEVLLVSLCFTASGLPMIVGSVRRSLRERARERALSQQDAMEALRGKS
;
A
#
# COMPACT_ATOMS: atom_id res chain seq x y z
N MET A 1 2.64 14.99 -28.86
CA MET A 1 3.81 14.79 -27.99
C MET A 1 4.40 13.46 -28.43
N ASP A 2 5.39 13.47 -29.31
CA ASP A 2 5.98 12.24 -29.83
C ASP A 2 7.05 11.78 -28.84
N ILE A 3 6.69 10.82 -27.99
CA ILE A 3 7.61 10.25 -27.01
C ILE A 3 8.40 9.13 -27.71
N PRO A 4 9.73 9.19 -27.75
CA PRO A 4 10.55 8.15 -28.35
C PRO A 4 10.33 6.79 -27.68
N LEU A 5 10.22 5.72 -28.48
CA LEU A 5 9.95 4.36 -27.99
C LEU A 5 11.06 3.89 -27.03
N GLU A 6 12.32 4.21 -27.33
CA GLU A 6 13.47 3.88 -26.50
C GLU A 6 13.37 4.49 -25.10
N ARG A 7 12.78 5.68 -24.97
CA ARG A 7 12.60 6.36 -23.68
C ARG A 7 11.50 5.69 -22.86
N ILE A 8 10.40 5.29 -23.51
CA ILE A 8 9.32 4.53 -22.88
C ILE A 8 9.88 3.21 -22.33
N VAL A 9 10.60 2.46 -23.18
CA VAL A 9 11.20 1.18 -22.80
C VAL A 9 12.17 1.35 -21.62
N ALA A 10 13.05 2.37 -21.66
CA ALA A 10 14.01 2.63 -20.59
C ALA A 10 13.31 2.95 -19.26
N VAL A 11 12.28 3.81 -19.27
CA VAL A 11 11.53 4.17 -18.05
C VAL A 11 10.77 2.97 -17.51
N CYS A 12 10.09 2.20 -18.38
CA CYS A 12 9.39 0.98 -17.96
C CYS A 12 10.35 -0.06 -17.38
N ALA A 13 11.51 -0.29 -18.00
CA ALA A 13 12.52 -1.21 -17.49
C ALA A 13 13.05 -0.79 -16.12
N ALA A 14 13.30 0.52 -15.92
CA ALA A 14 13.71 1.07 -14.64
C ALA A 14 12.63 0.89 -13.56
N LEU A 15 11.37 1.18 -13.90
CA LEU A 15 10.22 1.00 -12.98
C LEU A 15 9.99 -0.47 -12.62
N ILE A 16 10.15 -1.40 -13.57
CA ILE A 16 10.04 -2.84 -13.31
C ILE A 16 11.17 -3.27 -12.36
N THR A 17 12.40 -2.87 -12.64
CA THR A 17 13.56 -3.20 -11.79
C THR A 17 13.38 -2.64 -10.38
N PHE A 18 12.92 -1.40 -10.27
CA PHE A 18 12.56 -0.79 -9.00
C PHE A 18 11.44 -1.58 -8.31
N GLY A 19 10.37 -1.94 -9.02
CA GLY A 19 9.23 -2.68 -8.47
C GLY A 19 9.63 -4.03 -7.88
N ILE A 20 10.54 -4.76 -8.53
CA ILE A 20 11.09 -6.02 -8.02
C ILE A 20 11.86 -5.77 -6.71
N GLY A 21 12.77 -4.79 -6.70
CA GLY A 21 13.56 -4.44 -5.52
C GLY A 21 12.71 -3.91 -4.36
N TYR A 22 11.73 -3.06 -4.67
CA TYR A 22 10.79 -2.50 -3.70
C TYR A 22 9.91 -3.58 -3.09
N ASN A 23 9.43 -4.54 -3.89
CA ASN A 23 8.67 -5.68 -3.38
C ASN A 23 9.51 -6.52 -2.40
N ALA A 24 10.78 -6.80 -2.73
CA ALA A 24 11.68 -7.51 -1.83
C ALA A 24 11.94 -6.73 -0.52
N LEU A 25 12.09 -5.40 -0.62
CA LEU A 25 12.23 -4.52 0.55
C LEU A 25 10.97 -4.53 1.43
N VAL A 26 9.78 -4.43 0.82
CA VAL A 26 8.50 -4.47 1.51
C VAL A 26 8.29 -5.82 2.20
N GLU A 27 8.63 -6.92 1.52
CA GLU A 27 8.59 -8.27 2.09
C GLU A 27 9.50 -8.39 3.30
N TRP A 28 10.73 -7.88 3.22
CA TRP A 28 11.65 -7.86 4.35
C TRP A 28 11.12 -7.01 5.53
N LEU A 29 10.57 -5.81 5.26
CA LEU A 29 9.94 -4.99 6.31
C LEU A 29 8.72 -5.66 6.96
N ASN A 30 7.91 -6.37 6.18
CA ASN A 30 6.73 -7.07 6.69
C ASN A 30 7.11 -8.23 7.63
N GLN A 31 8.26 -8.89 7.40
CA GLN A 31 8.75 -9.96 8.26
C GLN A 31 9.20 -9.42 9.64
N GLU A 32 9.69 -8.18 9.70
CA GLU A 32 10.18 -7.55 10.93
C GLU A 32 9.04 -6.93 11.78
N VAL A 33 7.94 -6.48 11.15
CA VAL A 33 6.79 -5.83 11.84
C VAL A 33 5.45 -6.36 11.31
N PRO A 34 4.90 -7.45 11.88
CA PRO A 34 3.73 -8.15 11.33
C PRO A 34 2.37 -7.41 11.35
N ASP A 35 2.32 -6.13 11.73
CA ASP A 35 1.06 -5.45 12.08
C ASP A 35 0.60 -4.31 11.12
N HIS A 36 -0.11 -4.73 10.06
CA HIS A 36 -1.46 -4.33 9.62
C HIS A 36 -1.81 -2.86 9.27
N GLY A 37 -0.86 -1.93 9.24
CA GLY A 37 -1.12 -0.53 8.84
C GLY A 37 -0.16 0.05 7.79
N TYR A 38 1.04 -0.51 7.67
CA TYR A 38 2.11 0.07 6.86
C TYR A 38 2.02 -0.24 5.37
N THR A 39 1.31 -1.30 4.99
CA THR A 39 1.20 -1.73 3.58
C THR A 39 0.59 -0.63 2.71
N SER A 40 -0.41 0.10 3.22
CA SER A 40 -1.00 1.25 2.53
C SER A 40 0.00 2.38 2.29
N PHE A 41 0.89 2.65 3.25
CA PHE A 41 1.93 3.68 3.11
C PHE A 41 3.06 3.25 2.16
N LEU A 42 3.40 1.96 2.15
CA LEU A 42 4.35 1.39 1.19
C LEU A 42 3.80 1.47 -0.25
N VAL A 43 2.51 1.19 -0.44
CA VAL A 43 1.86 1.39 -1.74
C VAL A 43 1.91 2.86 -2.19
N VAL A 44 1.66 3.81 -1.28
CA VAL A 44 1.80 5.24 -1.59
C VAL A 44 3.23 5.58 -2.02
N GLY A 45 4.25 5.04 -1.33
CA GLY A 45 5.65 5.19 -1.71
C GLY A 45 5.95 4.71 -3.13
N GLY A 46 5.49 3.50 -3.48
CA GLY A 46 5.66 2.95 -4.83
C GLY A 46 4.94 3.77 -5.92
N VAL A 47 3.75 4.31 -5.61
CA VAL A 47 3.00 5.19 -6.51
C VAL A 47 3.74 6.50 -6.76
N LEU A 48 4.36 7.10 -5.75
CA LEU A 48 5.18 8.32 -5.91
C LEU A 48 6.36 8.09 -6.85
N VAL A 49 7.05 6.95 -6.74
CA VAL A 49 8.16 6.61 -7.65
C VAL A 49 7.65 6.39 -9.08
N THR A 50 6.48 5.77 -9.22
CA THR A 50 5.83 5.58 -10.53
C THR A 50 5.47 6.92 -11.17
N LEU A 51 4.92 7.86 -10.40
CA LEU A 51 4.58 9.22 -10.86
C LEU A 51 5.84 10.02 -11.23
N ALA A 52 6.94 9.87 -10.48
CA ALA A 52 8.22 10.48 -10.82
C ALA A 52 8.78 9.95 -12.15
N GLY A 53 8.69 8.64 -12.38
CA GLY A 53 9.05 8.04 -13.68
C GLY A 53 8.14 8.52 -14.82
N ALA A 54 6.83 8.57 -14.57
CA ALA A 54 5.85 9.07 -15.55
C ALA A 54 6.11 10.54 -15.93
N ALA A 55 6.56 11.37 -14.99
CA ALA A 55 6.84 12.79 -15.24
C ALA A 55 7.92 12.99 -16.31
N LEU A 56 8.85 12.02 -16.45
CA LEU A 56 9.87 12.03 -17.50
C LEU A 56 9.30 11.76 -18.90
N LEU A 57 8.11 11.18 -18.99
CA LEU A 57 7.45 10.82 -20.25
C LEU A 57 6.38 11.86 -20.64
N ILE A 58 5.46 12.16 -19.73
CA ILE A 58 4.25 12.93 -20.04
C ILE A 58 4.29 14.38 -19.55
N GLY A 59 5.31 14.79 -18.79
CA GLY A 59 5.42 16.13 -18.22
C GLY A 59 4.86 16.24 -16.79
N TRP A 60 5.25 17.32 -16.10
CA TRP A 60 4.91 17.52 -14.68
C TRP A 60 3.45 17.92 -14.46
N GLN A 61 2.84 18.63 -15.41
CA GLN A 61 1.45 19.12 -15.27
C GLN A 61 0.45 17.96 -15.34
N GLU A 62 0.67 17.04 -16.28
CA GLU A 62 -0.11 15.84 -16.50
C GLU A 62 0.02 14.89 -15.30
N VAL A 63 1.24 14.73 -14.78
CA VAL A 63 1.48 13.93 -13.58
C VAL A 63 0.80 14.52 -12.36
N LEU A 64 0.79 15.85 -12.19
CA LEU A 64 0.08 16.47 -11.07
C LEU A 64 -1.44 16.19 -11.13
N LEU A 65 -2.03 16.28 -12.32
CA LEU A 65 -3.44 15.92 -12.54
C LEU A 65 -3.72 14.46 -12.19
N VAL A 66 -2.91 13.53 -12.72
CA VAL A 66 -3.02 12.09 -12.43
C VAL A 66 -2.84 11.82 -10.94
N SER A 67 -1.87 12.49 -10.30
CA SER A 67 -1.61 12.37 -8.86
C SER A 67 -2.82 12.83 -8.04
N LEU A 68 -3.46 13.92 -8.45
CA LEU A 68 -4.64 14.45 -7.77
C LEU A 68 -5.82 13.47 -7.89
N CYS A 69 -6.05 12.94 -9.10
CA CYS A 69 -7.07 11.90 -9.34
C CYS A 69 -6.80 10.64 -8.50
N PHE A 70 -5.55 10.17 -8.50
CA PHE A 70 -5.15 8.98 -7.76
C PHE A 70 -5.27 9.17 -6.24
N THR A 71 -4.96 10.37 -5.75
CA THR A 71 -5.15 10.75 -4.34
C THR A 71 -6.63 10.76 -3.99
N ALA A 72 -7.46 11.41 -4.83
CA ALA A 72 -8.90 11.50 -4.61
C ALA A 72 -9.58 10.11 -4.59
N SER A 73 -9.16 9.17 -5.44
CA SER A 73 -9.69 7.80 -5.46
C SER A 73 -9.04 6.88 -4.41
N GLY A 74 -7.77 7.08 -4.11
CA GLY A 74 -6.97 6.21 -3.22
C GLY A 74 -7.20 6.49 -1.74
N LEU A 75 -7.43 7.75 -1.36
CA LEU A 75 -7.63 8.15 0.03
C LEU A 75 -8.83 7.42 0.69
N PRO A 76 -10.02 7.31 0.04
CA PRO A 76 -11.11 6.49 0.56
C PRO A 76 -10.76 5.01 0.73
N MET A 77 -9.90 4.46 -0.14
CA MET A 77 -9.48 3.06 -0.09
C MET A 77 -8.57 2.77 1.10
N ILE A 78 -7.63 3.68 1.39
CA ILE A 78 -6.77 3.61 2.59
C ILE A 78 -7.61 3.74 3.86
N VAL A 79 -8.52 4.72 3.90
CA VAL A 79 -9.42 4.90 5.05
C VAL A 79 -10.31 3.66 5.26
N GLY A 80 -10.80 3.09 4.16
CA GLY A 80 -11.59 1.86 4.16
C GLY A 80 -10.81 0.66 4.70
N SER A 81 -9.56 0.47 4.28
CA SER A 81 -8.71 -0.63 4.73
C SER A 81 -8.39 -0.51 6.21
N VAL A 82 -8.00 0.69 6.67
CA VAL A 82 -7.75 0.95 8.10
C VAL A 82 -8.99 0.69 8.94
N ARG A 83 -10.17 1.16 8.52
CA ARG A 83 -11.42 0.90 9.25
C ARG A 83 -11.77 -0.59 9.28
N ARG A 84 -11.50 -1.34 8.21
CA ARG A 84 -11.74 -2.78 8.16
C ARG A 84 -10.81 -3.53 9.11
N SER A 85 -9.51 -3.24 9.07
CA SER A 85 -8.51 -3.85 9.96
C SER A 85 -8.81 -3.59 11.43
N LEU A 86 -9.24 -2.37 11.79
CA LEU A 86 -9.64 -2.06 13.17
C LEU A 86 -10.88 -2.84 13.63
N ARG A 87 -11.84 -3.08 12.73
CA ARG A 87 -13.05 -3.88 13.03
C ARG A 87 -12.73 -5.37 13.22
N GLU A 88 -11.84 -5.92 12.40
CA GLU A 88 -11.39 -7.31 12.52
C GLU A 88 -10.69 -7.54 13.86
N ARG A 89 -9.76 -6.64 14.24
CA ARG A 89 -9.09 -6.68 15.56
C ARG A 89 -10.05 -6.61 16.74
N ALA A 90 -11.11 -5.81 16.63
CA ALA A 90 -12.11 -5.71 17.70
C ALA A 90 -12.89 -7.01 17.86
N ARG A 91 -13.16 -7.74 16.76
CA ARG A 91 -13.84 -9.04 16.79
C ARG A 91 -12.96 -10.13 17.40
N GLU A 92 -11.70 -10.20 16.98
CA GLU A 92 -10.75 -11.17 17.51
C GLU A 92 -10.57 -11.01 19.02
N ARG A 93 -10.40 -9.78 19.50
CA ARG A 93 -10.30 -9.49 20.95
C ARG A 93 -11.56 -9.87 21.71
N ALA A 94 -12.75 -9.64 21.15
CA ALA A 94 -14.00 -10.00 21.80
C ALA A 94 -14.17 -11.53 21.92
N LEU A 95 -13.79 -12.29 20.89
CA LEU A 95 -13.79 -13.75 20.92
C LEU A 95 -12.79 -14.28 21.96
N SER A 96 -11.54 -13.80 21.96
CA SER A 96 -10.54 -14.22 22.95
C SER A 96 -10.94 -13.91 24.40
N GLN A 97 -11.69 -12.83 24.63
CA GLN A 97 -12.23 -12.50 25.96
C GLN A 97 -13.38 -13.42 26.39
N GLN A 98 -14.23 -13.83 25.45
CA GLN A 98 -15.31 -14.79 25.73
C GLN A 98 -14.74 -16.15 26.11
N ASP A 99 -13.79 -16.67 25.33
CA ASP A 99 -13.13 -17.96 25.60
C ASP A 99 -12.45 -17.97 26.98
N ALA A 100 -11.78 -16.86 27.35
CA ALA A 100 -11.15 -16.71 28.65
C ALA A 100 -12.18 -16.69 29.80
N MET A 101 -13.34 -16.09 29.60
CA MET A 101 -14.41 -16.01 30.60
C MET A 101 -15.11 -17.37 30.79
N GLU A 102 -15.30 -18.14 29.71
CA GLU A 102 -15.82 -19.51 29.77
C GLU A 102 -14.87 -20.45 30.51
N ALA A 103 -13.56 -20.34 30.25
CA ALA A 103 -12.55 -21.14 30.95
C ALA A 103 -12.52 -20.89 32.47
N LEU A 104 -12.77 -19.65 32.91
CA LEU A 104 -12.89 -19.31 34.33
C LEU A 104 -14.17 -19.87 34.95
N ARG A 105 -15.26 -19.91 34.19
CA ARG A 105 -16.58 -20.33 34.66
C ARG A 105 -16.73 -21.86 34.76
N GLY A 106 -16.02 -22.62 33.93
CA GLY A 106 -16.01 -24.10 33.98
C GLY A 106 -15.10 -24.70 35.06
N LYS A 107 -14.37 -23.88 35.82
CA LYS A 107 -13.39 -24.32 36.83
C LYS A 107 -13.94 -24.29 38.27
N SER A 108 -15.24 -24.03 38.43
CA SER A 108 -15.96 -23.89 39.72
C SER A 108 -17.06 -24.93 39.86
#